data_AF-A0A224YAH8-F1
#
_entry.id   AF-A0A224YAH8-F1
#
_cell.length_a   1.000
_cell.length_b   1.000
_cell.length_c   1.000
_cell.angle_alpha   90.00
_cell.angle_beta   90.00
_cell.angle_gamma   90.00
#
_symmetry.space_group_name_H-M   'P 1'
#
loop_
_entity.id
_entity.type
_entity.pdbx_description
1 polymer ?
#
loop_
_entity_poly.entity_id
_entity_poly.type
_entity_poly.pdbx_seq_one_letter_code
_entity_poly.pdbx_strand_id
1 'polypeptide(L)'
;MKKLLSQKKTGMLCAVILSSLMITAFSLTVREREYNELDCRLPDGTTLSNGSQRNNTNPCVNYDCHNGSYFTESCKRSTDPLCKESYGAVGQYPECCPAILCA
;
A
#
# COMPACT_ATOMS: atom_id res chain seq x y z
N MET A 1 8.16 -52.24 -33.09
CA MET A 1 8.94 -51.28 -32.27
C MET A 1 8.60 -49.78 -32.51
N LYS A 2 7.57 -49.41 -33.31
CA LYS A 2 7.25 -48.00 -33.61
C LYS A 2 6.32 -47.30 -32.60
N LYS A 3 5.50 -48.04 -31.84
CA LYS A 3 4.51 -47.47 -30.89
C LYS A 3 5.13 -46.88 -29.62
N LEU A 4 6.25 -47.42 -29.12
CA LEU A 4 6.93 -46.92 -27.91
C LEU A 4 7.64 -45.57 -28.11
N LEU A 5 8.23 -45.32 -29.28
CA LEU A 5 8.88 -44.03 -29.58
C LEU A 5 7.86 -42.89 -29.74
N SER A 6 6.67 -43.19 -30.27
CA SER A 6 5.60 -42.20 -30.42
C SER A 6 5.09 -41.74 -29.05
N GLN A 7 4.79 -42.68 -28.14
CA GLN A 7 4.37 -42.40 -26.76
C GLN A 7 5.40 -41.57 -25.98
N LYS A 8 6.69 -41.84 -26.16
CA LYS A 8 7.78 -41.10 -25.49
C LYS A 8 7.88 -39.65 -25.98
N LYS A 9 7.67 -39.41 -27.28
CA LYS A 9 7.63 -38.06 -27.87
C LYS A 9 6.40 -37.27 -27.41
N THR A 10 5.21 -37.89 -27.36
CA THR A 10 4.00 -37.19 -26.89
C THR A 10 4.06 -36.86 -25.40
N GLY A 11 4.58 -37.78 -24.57
CA GLY A 11 4.78 -37.53 -23.14
C GLY A 11 5.80 -36.44 -22.86
N MET A 12 6.89 -36.39 -23.64
CA MET A 12 7.90 -35.34 -23.54
C MET A 12 7.35 -33.98 -23.99
N LEU A 13 6.52 -33.93 -25.04
CA LEU A 13 5.86 -32.69 -25.49
C LEU A 13 4.89 -32.15 -24.43
N CYS A 14 4.06 -33.01 -23.84
CA CYS A 14 3.14 -32.60 -22.77
C CYS A 14 3.90 -32.11 -21.52
N ALA A 15 4.99 -32.77 -21.13
CA ALA A 15 5.79 -32.34 -19.98
C ALA A 15 6.40 -30.95 -20.19
N VAL A 16 6.88 -30.64 -21.40
CA VAL A 16 7.46 -29.32 -21.73
C VAL A 16 6.38 -28.24 -21.79
N ILE A 17 5.19 -28.54 -22.33
CA ILE A 17 4.09 -27.57 -22.38
C ILE A 17 3.57 -27.27 -20.97
N LEU A 18 3.36 -28.32 -20.15
CA LEU A 18 2.91 -28.16 -18.76
C LEU A 18 3.94 -27.39 -17.92
N SER A 19 5.23 -27.70 -18.05
CA SER A 19 6.26 -26.95 -17.32
C SER A 19 6.34 -25.49 -17.77
N SER A 20 6.23 -25.22 -19.07
CA SER A 20 6.22 -23.86 -19.61
C SER A 20 5.03 -23.05 -19.09
N LEU A 21 3.83 -23.64 -19.08
CA LEU A 21 2.61 -23.01 -18.54
C LEU A 21 2.75 -22.67 -17.05
N MET A 22 3.30 -23.61 -16.26
CA MET A 22 3.54 -23.39 -14.83
C MET A 22 4.57 -22.28 -14.60
N ILE A 23 5.64 -22.22 -15.39
CA ILE A 23 6.65 -21.14 -15.31
C ILE A 23 6.03 -19.79 -15.66
N THR A 24 5.21 -19.71 -16.71
CA THR A 24 4.52 -18.46 -17.06
C THR A 24 3.52 -18.00 -16.00
N ALA A 25 2.77 -18.93 -15.40
CA ALA A 25 1.85 -18.61 -14.31
C ALA A 25 2.59 -18.16 -13.04
N PHE A 26 3.71 -18.80 -12.69
CA PHE A 26 4.59 -18.34 -11.61
C PHE A 26 5.19 -16.97 -11.90
N SER A 27 5.65 -16.71 -13.13
CA SER A 27 6.27 -15.42 -13.49
C SER A 27 5.27 -14.26 -13.44
N LEU A 28 4.01 -14.50 -13.82
CA LEU A 28 2.94 -13.52 -13.73
C LEU A 28 2.58 -13.19 -12.27
N THR A 29 2.46 -14.21 -11.42
CA THR A 29 2.16 -14.00 -9.98
C THR A 29 3.32 -13.36 -9.21
N VAL A 30 4.56 -13.60 -9.61
CA VAL A 30 5.74 -12.91 -9.05
C VAL A 30 5.78 -11.44 -9.50
N ARG A 31 5.48 -11.14 -10.77
CA ARG A 31 5.44 -9.75 -11.27
C ARG A 31 4.40 -8.87 -10.58
N GLU A 32 3.26 -9.43 -10.16
CA GLU A 32 2.25 -8.67 -9.40
C GLU A 32 2.69 -8.28 -7.99
N ARG A 33 3.64 -9.02 -7.38
CA ARG A 33 4.16 -8.68 -6.05
C ARG A 33 5.11 -7.48 -6.07
N GLU A 34 5.93 -7.35 -7.11
CA GLU A 34 6.93 -6.28 -7.19
C GLU A 34 6.30 -4.91 -7.50
N TYR A 35 5.07 -4.87 -8.03
CA TYR A 35 4.36 -3.62 -8.37
C TYR A 35 3.64 -2.95 -7.19
N ASN A 36 3.73 -3.52 -5.98
CA ASN A 36 3.04 -3.03 -4.78
C ASN A 36 3.96 -2.79 -3.57
N GLU A 37 5.27 -2.64 -3.74
CA GLU A 37 6.19 -2.39 -2.61
C GLU A 37 6.93 -1.04 -2.71
N LEU A 38 6.27 -0.01 -3.24
CA LEU A 38 6.87 1.33 -3.24
C LEU A 38 6.68 2.02 -1.88
N ASP A 39 7.79 2.34 -1.23
CA ASP A 39 7.82 3.20 -0.05
C ASP A 39 7.45 4.65 -0.40
N CYS A 40 6.84 5.35 0.54
CA CYS A 40 6.44 6.75 0.37
C CYS A 40 7.49 7.69 0.94
N ARG A 41 7.86 8.73 0.16
CA ARG A 41 8.69 9.84 0.63
C ARG A 41 7.80 10.97 1.14
N LEU A 42 7.82 11.24 2.44
CA LEU A 42 7.06 12.32 3.06
C LEU A 42 7.70 13.70 2.83
N PRO A 43 6.94 14.81 3.01
CA PRO A 43 7.46 16.17 2.86
C PRO A 43 8.60 16.52 3.83
N ASP A 44 8.64 15.88 5.00
CA ASP A 44 9.71 16.05 5.99
C ASP A 44 10.98 15.26 5.65
N GLY A 45 11.00 14.55 4.51
CA GLY A 45 12.10 13.73 4.04
C GLY A 45 12.11 12.31 4.60
N THR A 46 11.17 11.96 5.49
CA THR A 46 11.07 10.61 6.05
C THR A 46 10.51 9.63 5.02
N THR A 47 11.02 8.41 5.04
CA THR A 47 10.48 7.30 4.24
C THR A 47 9.52 6.47 5.09
N LEU A 48 8.30 6.25 4.59
CA LEU A 48 7.30 5.34 5.15
C LEU A 48 7.24 4.07 4.29
N SER A 49 7.21 2.91 4.93
CA SER A 49 7.03 1.66 4.21
C SER A 49 5.64 1.55 3.62
N ASN A 50 5.49 0.85 2.49
CA ASN A 50 4.15 0.60 1.95
C ASN A 50 3.22 -0.08 2.98
N GLY A 51 1.98 0.39 3.07
CA GLY A 51 0.96 -0.10 4.00
C GLY A 51 1.14 0.38 5.45
N SER A 52 2.11 1.27 5.71
CA SER A 52 2.35 1.81 7.04
C SER A 52 1.82 3.23 7.20
N GLN A 53 1.55 3.58 8.46
CA GLN A 53 1.02 4.88 8.86
C GLN A 53 1.96 5.58 9.83
N ARG A 54 1.92 6.92 9.82
CA ARG A 54 2.65 7.75 10.78
C ARG A 54 1.79 8.90 11.27
N ASN A 55 1.60 8.96 12.57
CA ASN A 55 1.06 10.14 13.23
C ASN A 55 2.16 11.19 13.40
N ASN A 56 1.84 12.44 13.08
CA ASN A 56 2.74 13.56 13.22
C ASN A 56 2.13 14.66 14.11
N THR A 57 2.99 15.44 14.77
CA THR A 57 2.57 16.53 15.65
C THR A 57 2.59 17.88 14.94
N ASN A 58 3.57 18.11 14.07
CA ASN A 58 3.70 19.36 13.34
C ASN A 58 4.14 19.09 11.88
N PRO A 59 3.23 19.17 10.90
CA PRO A 59 1.79 19.42 11.04
C PRO A 59 1.06 18.29 11.79
N CYS A 60 -0.05 18.61 12.46
CA CYS A 60 -0.88 17.64 13.18
C CYS A 60 -1.74 16.83 12.20
N VAL A 61 -1.18 15.74 11.68
CA VAL A 61 -1.77 14.91 10.63
C VAL A 61 -1.37 13.44 10.80
N ASN A 62 -2.13 12.54 10.20
CA ASN A 62 -1.70 11.17 9.94
C ASN A 62 -1.33 11.02 8.46
N TYR A 63 -0.19 10.38 8.21
CA TYR A 63 0.21 9.96 6.87
C TYR A 63 -0.03 8.47 6.70
N ASP A 64 -0.67 8.08 5.60
CA ASP A 64 -0.93 6.70 5.24
C ASP A 64 -0.31 6.37 3.88
N CYS A 65 0.62 5.41 3.85
CA CYS A 65 1.39 5.08 2.65
C CYS A 65 0.78 3.91 1.88
N HIS A 66 0.46 4.13 0.61
CA HIS A 66 -0.06 3.13 -0.32
C HIS A 66 0.61 3.24 -1.69
N ASN A 67 1.45 2.25 -1.99
CA ASN A 67 2.15 2.03 -3.24
C ASN A 67 2.86 3.28 -3.78
N GLY A 68 3.77 3.85 -2.97
CA GLY A 68 4.60 5.01 -3.31
C GLY A 68 3.87 6.34 -3.22
N SER A 69 2.55 6.33 -3.02
CA SER A 69 1.73 7.51 -2.79
C SER A 69 1.27 7.54 -1.33
N TYR A 70 1.34 8.69 -0.68
CA TYR A 70 0.81 8.85 0.67
C TYR A 70 -0.45 9.73 0.67
N PHE A 71 -1.39 9.39 1.54
CA PHE A 71 -2.53 10.23 1.87
C PHE A 71 -2.26 10.95 3.19
N THR A 72 -2.79 12.16 3.31
CA THR A 72 -2.67 12.96 4.54
C THR A 72 -4.05 13.17 5.13
N GLU A 73 -4.30 12.59 6.30
CA GLU A 73 -5.50 12.86 7.09
C GLU A 73 -5.22 14.00 8.06
N SER A 74 -6.04 15.06 8.00
CA SER A 74 -5.92 16.24 8.85
C SER A 74 -7.05 16.30 9.87
N CYS A 75 -6.83 17.03 10.96
CA CYS A 75 -7.88 17.30 11.94
C CYS A 75 -9.13 17.89 11.29
N LYS A 76 -10.31 17.48 11.79
CA LYS A 76 -11.58 18.05 11.38
C LYS A 76 -11.61 19.54 11.71
N ARG A 77 -12.16 20.33 10.78
CA ARG A 77 -12.41 21.76 10.97
C ARG A 77 -13.90 22.03 10.84
N SER A 78 -14.41 23.00 11.59
CA SER A 78 -15.79 23.46 11.42
C SER A 78 -15.83 24.63 10.44
N THR A 79 -16.83 24.64 9.57
CA THR A 79 -17.17 25.79 8.73
C THR A 79 -18.28 26.65 9.33
N ASP A 80 -18.86 26.22 10.44
CA ASP A 80 -19.94 26.94 11.13
C ASP A 80 -19.35 28.12 11.92
N PRO A 81 -19.78 29.37 11.68
CA PRO A 81 -19.30 30.55 12.39
C PRO A 81 -19.63 30.56 13.89
N LEU A 82 -20.58 29.74 14.35
CA LEU A 82 -20.92 29.57 15.77
C LEU A 82 -19.98 28.59 16.49
N CYS A 83 -19.16 27.85 15.74
CA CYS A 83 -18.19 26.92 16.29
C CYS A 83 -16.79 27.56 16.34
N LYS A 84 -16.06 27.28 17.42
CA LYS A 84 -14.66 27.69 17.60
C LYS A 84 -13.79 26.47 17.86
N GLU A 85 -12.56 26.52 17.35
CA GLU A 85 -11.54 25.52 17.63
C GLU A 85 -10.84 25.87 18.95
N SER A 86 -10.70 24.89 19.84
CA SER A 86 -9.84 25.00 21.02
C SER A 86 -8.37 24.92 20.63
N TYR A 87 -7.46 25.12 21.58
CA TYR A 87 -6.07 24.67 21.38
C TYR A 87 -6.05 23.14 21.27
N GLY A 88 -5.24 22.62 20.35
CA GLY A 88 -4.95 21.18 20.26
C GLY A 88 -4.15 20.72 21.48
N ALA A 89 -4.36 19.47 21.92
CA ALA A 89 -3.61 18.94 23.05
C ALA A 89 -2.14 18.65 22.68
N VAL A 90 -1.32 18.30 23.68
CA VAL A 90 0.08 17.92 23.45
C VAL A 90 0.11 16.44 23.06
N GLY A 91 0.62 16.12 21.87
CA GLY A 91 0.72 14.73 21.40
C GLY A 91 0.92 14.60 19.90
N GLN A 92 0.87 13.38 19.37
CA GLN A 92 0.78 13.13 17.93
C GLN A 92 -0.69 13.03 17.51
N TYR A 93 -0.98 13.13 16.21
CA TYR A 93 -2.34 12.90 15.71
C TYR A 93 -2.93 11.58 16.25
N PRO A 94 -4.21 11.53 16.67
CA PRO A 94 -5.19 12.61 16.67
C PRO A 94 -5.17 13.50 17.93
N GLU A 95 -4.31 13.24 18.92
CA GLU A 95 -4.29 13.97 20.20
C GLU A 95 -3.98 15.46 20.03
N CYS A 96 -3.15 15.82 19.05
CA CYS A 96 -2.86 17.23 18.76
C CYS A 96 -4.01 17.98 18.05
N CYS A 97 -5.14 17.32 17.75
CA CYS A 97 -6.26 17.97 17.10
C CYS A 97 -7.03 18.90 18.06
N PRO A 98 -7.50 20.06 17.58
CA PRO A 98 -8.34 20.94 18.38
C PRO A 98 -9.73 20.34 18.57
N ALA A 99 -10.33 20.59 19.74
CA ALA A 99 -11.74 20.31 19.96
C ALA A 99 -12.59 21.39 19.28
N ILE A 100 -13.71 20.99 18.69
CA ILE A 100 -14.68 21.92 18.11
C ILE A 100 -15.76 22.20 19.16
N LEU A 101 -15.87 23.45 19.58
CA LEU A 101 -16.84 23.91 20.56
C LEU A 101 -17.86 24.82 19.88
N CYS A 102 -19.13 24.43 19.85
CA CYS A 102 -20.22 25.19 19.28
C CYS A 102 -21.13 25.71 20.39
N ALA A 103 -21.59 26.96 20.25
CA ALA A 103 -22.49 27.62 21.20
C ALA A 103 -23.97 27.34 20.91
#